data_AF-A0A3S3SHB6-F1
#
_entry.id   AF-A0A3S3SHB6-F1
#
_cell.length_a   1.000
_cell.length_b   1.000
_cell.length_c   1.000
_cell.angle_alpha   90.00
_cell.angle_beta   90.00
_cell.angle_gamma   90.00
#
_symmetry.space_group_name_H-M   'P 1'
#
loop_
_entity.id
_entity.type
_entity.pdbx_description
1 polymer ?
#
loop_
_entity_poly.entity_id
_entity_poly.type
_entity_poly.pdbx_seq_one_letter_code
_entity_poly.pdbx_strand_id
1 'polypeptide(L)'
;MQPFKFGSTTTITKKPTQNYITPHTLSIEGDFDGDGEKEKMVSFVSDSTGKAVTHLPYGEEWSETLDYVFGNGITTKLYIEGKKSDTIKLGTSMGVYCLINLGDLNKDEKDEIVFVIDNPDYSSVNTGRIYSLGNGKWSEIKTFGVHEEAFSTENEKTVVFKEIRGFLEQHKGKWLYADYADEGYTMYPPPEQMKPLRVPSCKK
;
A
#
# COMPACT_ATOMS: atom_id res chain seq x y z
N MET A 1 -20.74 -35.16 39.37
CA MET A 1 -20.53 -33.99 38.48
C MET A 1 -20.15 -32.81 39.35
N GLN A 2 -18.88 -32.37 39.29
CA GLN A 2 -18.43 -31.14 39.94
C GLN A 2 -18.53 -29.96 38.95
N PRO A 3 -18.86 -28.74 39.41
CA PRO A 3 -18.90 -27.58 38.53
C PRO A 3 -17.48 -27.08 38.23
N PHE A 4 -17.22 -26.84 36.94
CA PHE A 4 -16.03 -26.16 36.44
C PHE A 4 -16.02 -24.71 36.96
N LYS A 5 -14.96 -24.32 37.68
CA LYS A 5 -14.73 -22.92 38.03
C LYS A 5 -13.93 -22.26 36.89
N PHE A 6 -14.47 -21.20 36.31
CA PHE A 6 -13.74 -20.33 35.39
C PHE A 6 -12.60 -19.66 36.16
N GLY A 7 -11.38 -19.89 35.69
CA GLY A 7 -10.18 -19.20 36.15
C GLY A 7 -10.25 -17.71 35.80
N SER A 8 -9.82 -16.89 36.75
CA SER A 8 -9.70 -15.44 36.65
C SER A 8 -8.90 -15.00 35.42
N THR A 9 -9.48 -14.14 34.60
CA THR A 9 -8.78 -13.40 33.54
C THR A 9 -7.79 -12.44 34.20
N THR A 10 -6.52 -12.81 34.23
CA THR A 10 -5.45 -11.90 34.62
C THR A 10 -5.22 -10.95 33.46
N THR A 11 -5.72 -9.72 33.59
CA THR A 11 -5.35 -8.62 32.68
C THR A 11 -3.88 -8.31 32.92
N ILE A 12 -3.00 -8.85 32.09
CA ILE A 12 -1.58 -8.50 32.11
C ILE A 12 -1.45 -7.13 31.44
N THR A 13 -1.56 -6.07 32.22
CA THR A 13 -1.10 -4.73 31.83
C THR A 13 0.41 -4.65 32.03
N LYS A 14 1.18 -5.43 31.26
CA LYS A 14 2.56 -5.04 31.00
C LYS A 14 2.47 -3.83 30.07
N LYS A 15 2.82 -2.64 30.56
CA LYS A 15 3.15 -1.52 29.66
C LYS A 15 4.36 -1.99 28.86
N PRO A 16 4.23 -2.18 27.54
CA PRO A 16 5.39 -2.53 26.75
C PRO A 16 6.37 -1.37 26.84
N THR A 17 7.66 -1.66 26.95
CA THR A 17 8.73 -0.77 26.52
C THR A 17 8.64 -0.64 25.00
N GLN A 18 7.56 0.00 24.53
CA GLN A 18 7.09 -0.10 23.16
C GLN A 18 8.00 0.76 22.29
N ASN A 19 8.75 0.10 21.41
CA ASN A 19 9.29 0.79 20.24
C ASN A 19 8.09 1.22 19.39
N TYR A 20 8.16 2.40 18.79
CA TYR A 20 7.12 2.89 17.90
C TYR A 20 7.70 3.10 16.52
N ILE A 21 6.93 2.73 15.50
CA ILE A 21 7.19 3.11 14.11
C ILE A 21 6.20 4.20 13.71
N THR A 22 6.64 5.10 12.83
CA THR A 22 5.74 6.07 12.21
C THR A 22 5.09 5.40 10.99
N PRO A 23 3.75 5.43 10.87
CA PRO A 23 3.09 4.92 9.67
C PRO A 23 3.62 5.58 8.41
N HIS A 24 3.80 4.79 7.35
CA HIS A 24 4.24 5.31 6.06
C HIS A 24 3.11 6.14 5.42
N THR A 25 3.20 7.48 5.57
CA THR A 25 2.33 8.42 4.88
C THR A 25 3.07 9.03 3.69
N LEU A 26 2.62 8.67 2.49
CA LEU A 26 3.18 9.10 1.21
C LEU A 26 2.21 10.07 0.49
N SER A 27 2.78 10.87 -0.41
CA SER A 27 2.02 11.70 -1.34
C SER A 27 2.69 11.76 -2.70
N ILE A 28 1.89 11.88 -3.75
CA ILE A 28 2.33 12.05 -5.15
C ILE A 28 1.54 13.17 -5.81
N GLU A 29 2.09 13.72 -6.89
CA GLU A 29 1.42 14.67 -7.77
C GLU A 29 1.21 14.06 -9.16
N GLY A 30 0.10 14.36 -9.80
CA GLY A 30 -0.28 13.87 -11.13
C GLY A 30 -1.50 14.58 -11.68
N ASP A 31 -1.79 14.39 -12.97
CA ASP A 31 -3.04 14.81 -13.61
C ASP A 31 -3.99 13.62 -13.60
N PHE A 32 -4.61 13.35 -12.45
CA PHE A 32 -5.32 12.09 -12.24
C PHE A 32 -6.69 12.06 -12.92
N ASP A 33 -7.34 13.21 -13.09
CA ASP A 33 -8.65 13.30 -13.75
C ASP A 33 -8.60 13.78 -15.21
N GLY A 34 -7.42 14.19 -15.70
CA GLY A 34 -7.16 14.52 -17.10
C GLY A 34 -7.62 15.92 -17.49
N ASP A 35 -7.75 16.81 -16.51
CA ASP A 35 -8.12 18.22 -16.74
C ASP A 35 -6.91 19.10 -17.11
N GLY A 36 -5.69 18.55 -17.11
CA GLY A 36 -4.45 19.26 -17.40
C GLY A 36 -3.83 19.95 -16.18
N GLU A 37 -4.49 19.95 -15.02
CA GLU A 37 -3.99 20.47 -13.76
C GLU A 37 -3.46 19.34 -12.88
N LYS A 38 -2.34 19.59 -12.19
CA LYS A 38 -1.80 18.59 -11.25
C LYS A 38 -2.55 18.64 -9.93
N GLU A 39 -2.99 17.49 -9.46
CA GLU A 39 -3.46 17.31 -8.09
C GLU A 39 -2.48 16.52 -7.24
N LYS A 40 -2.70 16.59 -5.92
CA LYS A 40 -1.91 15.88 -4.93
C LYS A 40 -2.73 14.75 -4.31
N MET A 41 -2.29 13.52 -4.53
CA MET A 41 -2.84 12.36 -3.82
C MET A 41 -2.05 12.10 -2.54
N VAL A 42 -2.76 11.79 -1.46
CA VAL A 42 -2.18 11.58 -0.13
C VAL A 42 -2.72 10.28 0.47
N SER A 43 -1.82 9.50 1.07
CA SER A 43 -2.20 8.38 1.94
C SER A 43 -2.42 8.85 3.38
N PHE A 44 -3.42 8.28 4.04
CA PHE A 44 -3.77 8.62 5.42
C PHE A 44 -4.11 7.37 6.21
N VAL A 45 -3.43 7.21 7.34
CA VAL A 45 -3.61 6.11 8.29
C VAL A 45 -4.42 6.61 9.49
N SER A 46 -5.50 5.92 9.82
CA SER A 46 -6.38 6.28 10.93
C SER A 46 -6.86 5.10 11.74
N ASP A 47 -7.23 5.36 12.99
CA ASP A 47 -7.93 4.41 13.84
C ASP A 47 -9.43 4.29 13.47
N SER A 48 -10.13 3.40 14.17
CA SER A 48 -11.58 3.19 14.03
C SER A 48 -12.45 4.44 14.30
N THR A 49 -11.90 5.47 14.95
CA THR A 49 -12.58 6.75 15.18
C THR A 49 -12.34 7.76 14.06
N GLY A 50 -11.49 7.43 13.09
CA GLY A 50 -11.07 8.30 11.99
C GLY A 50 -9.98 9.29 12.38
N LYS A 51 -9.36 9.15 13.56
CA LYS A 51 -8.24 10.00 13.99
C LYS A 51 -6.95 9.52 13.35
N ALA A 52 -6.11 10.48 12.97
CA ALA A 52 -4.79 10.20 12.42
C ALA A 52 -3.94 9.41 13.42
N VAL A 53 -3.32 8.33 12.94
CA VAL A 53 -2.37 7.53 13.71
C VAL A 53 -0.98 8.07 13.39
N THR A 54 -0.24 8.50 14.41
CA THR A 54 1.13 9.05 14.25
C THR A 54 2.21 8.07 14.66
N HIS A 55 1.84 7.04 15.43
CA HIS A 55 2.73 6.02 15.95
C HIS A 55 1.98 4.69 15.99
N LEU A 56 2.62 3.64 15.48
CA LEU A 56 2.19 2.26 15.63
C LEU A 56 3.16 1.56 16.58
N PRO A 57 2.67 0.72 17.49
CA PRO A 57 3.55 -0.06 18.32
C PRO A 57 4.29 -1.09 17.46
N TYR A 58 5.60 -1.12 17.62
CA TYR A 58 6.46 -2.19 17.18
C TYR A 58 6.76 -3.04 18.41
N GLY A 59 5.92 -4.06 18.61
CA GLY A 59 6.00 -4.95 19.76
C GLY A 59 7.34 -5.68 19.83
N GLU A 60 7.64 -6.25 20.99
CA GLU A 60 8.77 -7.21 21.08
C GLU A 60 8.48 -8.43 20.21
N GLU A 61 7.20 -8.81 20.14
CA GLU A 61 6.65 -9.86 19.30
C GLU A 61 5.70 -9.24 18.26
N TRP A 62 5.78 -9.70 17.01
CA TRP A 62 4.95 -9.20 15.92
C TRP A 62 3.44 -9.32 16.22
N SER A 63 3.03 -10.35 16.95
CA SER A 63 1.64 -10.55 17.37
C SER A 63 1.06 -9.37 18.16
N GLU A 64 1.88 -8.65 18.94
CA GLU A 64 1.42 -7.47 19.68
C GLU A 64 1.06 -6.31 18.74
N THR A 65 1.83 -6.13 17.66
CA THR A 65 1.53 -5.15 16.62
C THR A 65 0.25 -5.53 15.88
N LEU A 66 0.06 -6.82 15.56
CA LEU A 66 -1.18 -7.30 14.96
C LEU A 66 -2.39 -7.04 15.86
N ASP A 67 -2.31 -7.44 17.14
CA ASP A 67 -3.39 -7.22 18.11
C ASP A 67 -3.76 -5.74 18.22
N TYR A 68 -2.77 -4.85 18.20
CA TYR A 68 -3.02 -3.41 18.20
C TYR A 68 -3.72 -2.94 16.92
N VAL A 69 -3.19 -3.34 15.75
CA VAL A 69 -3.70 -2.90 14.45
C VAL A 69 -5.15 -3.35 14.25
N PHE A 70 -5.45 -4.62 14.53
CA PHE A 70 -6.80 -5.15 14.43
C PHE A 70 -7.71 -4.63 15.55
N GLY A 71 -7.22 -4.58 16.80
CA GLY A 71 -8.01 -4.15 17.96
C GLY A 71 -8.42 -2.68 17.93
N ASN A 72 -7.62 -1.80 17.32
CA ASN A 72 -7.94 -0.37 17.17
C ASN A 72 -8.60 -0.03 15.84
N GLY A 73 -8.76 -1.01 14.94
CA GLY A 73 -9.32 -0.81 13.59
C GLY A 73 -8.48 0.16 12.77
N ILE A 74 -7.15 -0.01 12.79
CA ILE A 74 -6.24 0.81 12.00
C ILE A 74 -6.50 0.54 10.52
N THR A 75 -6.68 1.60 9.74
CA THR A 75 -6.97 1.52 8.30
C THR A 75 -6.24 2.60 7.53
N THR A 76 -5.96 2.32 6.25
CA THR A 76 -5.37 3.29 5.32
C THR A 76 -6.37 3.65 4.22
N LYS A 77 -6.30 4.90 3.78
CA LYS A 77 -7.01 5.39 2.59
C LYS A 77 -6.11 6.28 1.72
N LEU A 78 -6.42 6.36 0.44
CA LEU A 78 -5.85 7.33 -0.51
C LEU A 78 -6.94 8.30 -0.96
N TYR A 79 -6.63 9.59 -1.03
CA TYR A 79 -7.54 10.62 -1.53
C TYR A 79 -6.77 11.77 -2.20
N ILE A 80 -7.46 12.52 -3.06
CA ILE A 80 -6.92 13.76 -3.64
C ILE A 80 -7.17 14.92 -2.68
N GLU A 81 -6.11 15.62 -2.28
CA GLU A 81 -6.18 16.76 -1.38
C GLU A 81 -6.95 17.92 -2.02
N GLY A 82 -7.93 18.48 -1.30
CA GLY A 82 -8.71 19.63 -1.77
C GLY A 82 -9.80 19.33 -2.83
N LYS A 83 -9.83 18.14 -3.45
CA LYS A 83 -10.91 17.73 -4.38
C LYS A 83 -11.91 16.80 -3.67
N LYS A 84 -13.21 16.96 -3.97
CA LYS A 84 -14.27 16.02 -3.57
C LYS A 84 -14.34 14.88 -4.60
N SER A 85 -13.29 14.06 -4.65
CA SER A 85 -13.24 12.84 -5.45
C SER A 85 -13.63 11.63 -4.61
N ASP A 86 -13.79 10.48 -5.28
CA ASP A 86 -13.81 9.19 -4.59
C ASP A 86 -12.50 8.97 -3.79
N THR A 87 -12.60 8.14 -2.74
CA THR A 87 -11.50 7.78 -1.84
C THR A 87 -11.23 6.30 -1.96
N ILE A 88 -9.99 5.92 -2.22
CA ILE A 88 -9.60 4.50 -2.24
C ILE A 88 -9.44 4.04 -0.79
N LYS A 89 -10.36 3.20 -0.31
CA LYS A 89 -10.27 2.58 1.03
C LYS A 89 -9.44 1.31 0.92
N LEU A 90 -8.27 1.30 1.54
CA LEU A 90 -7.33 0.17 1.43
C LEU A 90 -7.63 -0.94 2.43
N GLY A 91 -8.44 -0.64 3.45
CA GLY A 91 -8.74 -1.57 4.55
C GLY A 91 -7.67 -1.54 5.63
N THR A 92 -7.61 -2.62 6.42
CA THR A 92 -6.66 -2.75 7.53
C THR A 92 -5.24 -2.85 7.01
N SER A 93 -4.40 -1.88 7.37
CA SER A 93 -3.01 -1.76 6.92
C SER A 93 -2.25 -0.81 7.84
N MET A 94 -0.93 -0.91 7.86
CA MET A 94 -0.05 -0.02 8.61
C MET A 94 0.42 1.20 7.80
N GLY A 95 -0.08 1.35 6.57
CA GLY A 95 0.27 2.40 5.64
C GLY A 95 0.45 1.85 4.23
N VAL A 96 1.28 2.53 3.45
CA VAL A 96 1.70 2.09 2.11
C VAL A 96 3.23 2.02 2.05
N TYR A 97 3.77 0.91 1.55
CA TYR A 97 5.20 0.79 1.24
C TYR A 97 5.60 1.78 0.14
N CYS A 98 4.78 1.88 -0.92
CA CYS A 98 5.00 2.81 -2.02
C CYS A 98 3.68 3.38 -2.55
N LEU A 99 3.77 4.56 -3.14
CA LEU A 99 2.73 5.22 -3.91
C LEU A 99 3.42 5.94 -5.07
N ILE A 100 3.12 5.56 -6.31
CA ILE A 100 3.84 6.00 -7.51
C ILE A 100 2.82 6.48 -8.54
N ASN A 101 3.07 7.65 -9.14
CA ASN A 101 2.39 8.10 -10.34
C ASN A 101 3.04 7.43 -11.55
N LEU A 102 2.26 6.65 -12.31
CA LEU A 102 2.72 5.93 -13.51
C LEU A 102 2.60 6.75 -14.80
N GLY A 103 1.95 7.92 -14.72
CA GLY A 103 1.57 8.73 -15.86
C GLY A 103 0.37 8.14 -16.61
N ASP A 104 0.02 8.77 -17.72
CA ASP A 104 -0.98 8.27 -18.67
C ASP A 104 -0.49 7.03 -19.44
N LEU A 105 -0.78 5.84 -18.90
CA LEU A 105 -0.34 4.56 -19.48
C LEU A 105 -1.17 4.16 -20.70
N ASN A 106 -2.42 4.63 -20.75
CA ASN A 106 -3.42 4.14 -21.69
C ASN A 106 -3.77 5.17 -22.78
N LYS A 107 -3.17 6.36 -22.71
CA LYS A 107 -3.36 7.51 -23.61
C LYS A 107 -4.77 8.10 -23.55
N ASP A 108 -5.38 8.12 -22.37
CA ASP A 108 -6.68 8.75 -22.12
C ASP A 108 -6.60 10.06 -21.33
N GLU A 109 -5.41 10.69 -21.35
CA GLU A 109 -5.09 11.99 -20.75
C GLU A 109 -5.07 11.97 -19.22
N LYS A 110 -5.23 10.80 -18.58
CA LYS A 110 -5.32 10.66 -17.13
C LYS A 110 -4.16 9.82 -16.60
N ASP A 111 -3.61 10.23 -15.47
CA ASP A 111 -2.54 9.50 -14.81
C ASP A 111 -3.07 8.28 -14.05
N GLU A 112 -2.40 7.14 -14.25
CA GLU A 112 -2.56 5.97 -13.41
C GLU A 112 -1.67 6.02 -12.17
N ILE A 113 -2.12 5.40 -11.09
CA ILE A 113 -1.32 5.22 -9.87
C ILE A 113 -1.07 3.75 -9.59
N VAL A 114 0.02 3.46 -8.89
CA VAL A 114 0.24 2.18 -8.22
C VAL A 114 0.58 2.40 -6.76
N PHE A 115 0.14 1.48 -5.93
CA PHE A 115 0.58 1.40 -4.54
C PHE A 115 0.70 -0.04 -4.07
N VAL A 116 1.47 -0.21 -3.01
CA VAL A 116 1.58 -1.46 -2.26
C VAL A 116 1.33 -1.13 -0.80
N ILE A 117 0.38 -1.82 -0.18
CA ILE A 117 0.05 -1.64 1.24
C ILE A 117 1.03 -2.41 2.12
N ASP A 118 1.26 -1.88 3.31
CA ASP A 118 1.97 -2.57 4.38
C ASP A 118 0.95 -3.41 5.17
N ASN A 119 0.86 -4.71 4.82
CA ASN A 119 -0.10 -5.63 5.41
C ASN A 119 0.36 -6.10 6.81
N PRO A 120 -0.52 -6.02 7.82
CA PRO A 120 -0.26 -6.58 9.14
C PRO A 120 -0.53 -8.09 9.10
N ASP A 121 0.35 -8.86 8.48
CA ASP A 121 0.25 -10.33 8.43
C ASP A 121 1.63 -11.02 8.57
N TYR A 122 1.68 -12.34 8.38
CA TYR A 122 2.92 -13.14 8.44
C TYR A 122 3.44 -13.53 7.04
N SER A 123 2.93 -12.89 5.99
CA SER A 123 3.33 -13.10 4.60
C SER A 123 4.47 -12.15 4.25
N SER A 124 5.45 -12.63 3.48
CA SER A 124 6.46 -11.74 2.86
C SER A 124 6.04 -11.25 1.47
N VAL A 125 4.78 -11.48 1.10
CA VAL A 125 4.22 -11.14 -0.22
C VAL A 125 3.04 -10.21 -0.04
N ASN A 126 3.18 -9.03 -0.65
CA ASN A 126 2.14 -8.01 -0.77
C ASN A 126 1.58 -7.96 -2.20
N THR A 127 0.61 -7.08 -2.42
CA THR A 127 -0.02 -6.89 -3.73
C THR A 127 0.20 -5.46 -4.21
N GLY A 128 0.84 -5.32 -5.37
CA GLY A 128 0.81 -4.10 -6.16
C GLY A 128 -0.55 -3.94 -6.82
N ARG A 129 -1.18 -2.80 -6.61
CA ARG A 129 -2.49 -2.48 -7.19
C ARG A 129 -2.40 -1.21 -8.01
N ILE A 130 -2.86 -1.28 -9.25
CA ILE A 130 -2.91 -0.15 -10.18
C ILE A 130 -4.34 0.32 -10.29
N TYR A 131 -4.52 1.63 -10.16
CA TYR A 131 -5.82 2.29 -10.23
C TYR A 131 -5.80 3.41 -11.26
N SER A 132 -6.97 3.63 -11.89
CA SER A 132 -7.24 4.80 -12.73
C SER A 132 -8.52 5.47 -12.25
N LEU A 133 -8.59 6.79 -12.37
CA LEU A 133 -9.76 7.59 -12.03
C LEU A 133 -10.63 7.76 -13.27
N GLY A 134 -11.90 7.36 -13.18
CA GLY A 134 -12.86 7.48 -14.27
C GLY A 134 -14.23 7.90 -13.74
N ASN A 135 -14.84 8.91 -14.34
CA ASN A 135 -16.14 9.44 -13.91
C ASN A 135 -16.17 9.77 -12.40
N GLY A 136 -15.07 10.32 -11.88
CA GLY A 136 -14.92 10.68 -10.47
C GLY A 136 -14.79 9.49 -9.50
N LYS A 137 -14.64 8.25 -10.01
CA LYS A 137 -14.49 7.02 -9.20
C LYS A 137 -13.19 6.30 -9.52
N TRP A 138 -12.51 5.84 -8.47
CA TRP A 138 -11.29 5.06 -8.62
C TRP A 138 -11.64 3.61 -8.93
N SER A 139 -11.03 3.05 -9.97
CA SER A 139 -11.21 1.64 -10.36
C SER A 139 -9.86 0.93 -10.36
N GLU A 140 -9.80 -0.24 -9.73
CA GLU A 140 -8.64 -1.13 -9.85
C GLU A 140 -8.61 -1.71 -11.26
N ILE A 141 -7.48 -1.60 -11.96
CA ILE A 141 -7.34 -2.04 -13.36
C ILE A 141 -6.30 -3.15 -13.52
N LYS A 142 -5.39 -3.31 -12.54
CA LYS A 142 -4.38 -4.36 -12.55
C LYS A 142 -3.90 -4.65 -11.13
N THR A 143 -3.58 -5.91 -10.86
CA THR A 143 -2.82 -6.33 -9.68
C THR A 143 -1.66 -7.25 -10.06
N PHE A 144 -0.68 -7.36 -9.17
CA PHE A 144 0.45 -8.30 -9.23
C PHE A 144 1.05 -8.52 -7.82
N GLY A 145 1.62 -9.69 -7.57
CA GLY A 145 2.32 -10.00 -6.32
C GLY A 145 3.69 -9.32 -6.24
N VAL A 146 4.05 -8.84 -5.04
CA VAL A 146 5.32 -8.14 -4.76
C VAL A 146 5.93 -8.70 -3.48
N HIS A 147 7.20 -9.11 -3.53
CA HIS A 147 7.91 -9.55 -2.33
C HIS A 147 8.41 -8.35 -1.50
N GLU A 148 8.32 -8.43 -0.18
CA GLU A 148 8.63 -7.32 0.74
C GLU A 148 10.08 -6.83 0.68
N GLU A 149 11.01 -7.70 0.33
CA GLU A 149 12.42 -7.31 0.16
C GLU A 149 12.61 -6.23 -0.92
N ALA A 150 11.65 -6.03 -1.84
CA ALA A 150 11.64 -4.89 -2.76
C ALA A 150 11.60 -3.52 -2.05
N PHE A 151 11.17 -3.49 -0.78
CA PHE A 151 11.09 -2.30 0.07
C PHE A 151 12.16 -2.27 1.16
N SER A 152 13.10 -3.22 1.16
CA SER A 152 14.23 -3.18 2.09
C SER A 152 15.15 -2.02 1.72
N THR A 153 15.11 -0.95 2.52
CA THR A 153 15.96 0.22 2.33
C THR A 153 17.01 0.22 3.42
N GLU A 154 18.23 -0.23 3.10
CA GLU A 154 19.22 -0.50 4.14
C GLU A 154 19.59 0.73 5.00
N ASN A 155 19.30 1.98 4.61
CA ASN A 155 19.67 3.16 5.38
C ASN A 155 18.86 4.46 5.09
N GLU A 156 17.71 4.43 4.42
CA GLU A 156 17.03 5.66 3.98
C GLU A 156 15.77 5.99 4.78
N LYS A 157 15.74 7.19 5.37
CA LYS A 157 14.66 7.67 6.27
C LYS A 157 13.35 8.05 5.56
N THR A 158 13.31 8.08 4.24
CA THR A 158 12.07 8.25 3.45
C THR A 158 12.39 7.97 1.99
N VAL A 159 11.99 6.81 1.48
CA VAL A 159 12.19 6.46 0.08
C VAL A 159 10.94 6.83 -0.71
N VAL A 160 11.07 7.84 -1.57
CA VAL A 160 10.09 8.11 -2.62
C VAL A 160 10.38 7.13 -3.75
N PHE A 161 9.60 6.06 -3.80
CA PHE A 161 9.72 5.05 -4.84
C PHE A 161 9.32 5.64 -6.20
N LYS A 162 10.22 5.55 -7.17
CA LYS A 162 9.91 5.81 -8.59
C LYS A 162 9.59 4.52 -9.34
N GLU A 163 9.92 3.38 -8.75
CA GLU A 163 9.71 2.04 -9.28
C GLU A 163 9.72 1.04 -8.12
N ILE A 164 9.31 -0.19 -8.38
CA ILE A 164 9.39 -1.32 -7.44
C ILE A 164 10.38 -2.31 -8.03
N ARG A 165 11.63 -2.29 -7.54
CA ARG A 165 12.72 -3.08 -8.11
C ARG A 165 12.35 -4.56 -8.20
N GLY A 166 12.49 -5.13 -9.38
CA GLY A 166 12.17 -6.52 -9.72
C GLY A 166 10.68 -6.81 -9.95
N PHE A 167 9.79 -5.81 -9.83
CA PHE A 167 8.33 -6.01 -9.91
C PHE A 167 7.62 -4.98 -10.79
N LEU A 168 8.05 -3.73 -10.81
CA LEU A 168 7.50 -2.67 -11.65
C LEU A 168 8.58 -1.63 -11.95
N GLU A 169 9.11 -1.64 -13.16
CA GLU A 169 10.26 -0.82 -13.54
C GLU A 169 10.05 -0.11 -14.88
N GLN A 170 10.72 1.03 -15.06
CA GLN A 170 10.68 1.76 -16.32
C GLN A 170 11.92 1.46 -17.16
N HIS A 171 11.70 0.82 -18.32
CA HIS A 171 12.75 0.48 -19.27
C HIS A 171 12.50 1.15 -20.61
N LYS A 172 13.41 2.03 -21.03
CA LYS A 172 13.31 2.76 -22.32
C LYS A 172 11.95 3.47 -22.50
N GLY A 173 11.47 4.10 -21.43
CA GLY A 173 10.19 4.83 -21.41
C GLY A 173 8.94 3.94 -21.41
N LYS A 174 9.08 2.64 -21.13
CA LYS A 174 7.96 1.70 -21.00
C LYS A 174 7.96 1.07 -19.62
N TRP A 175 6.78 1.02 -19.00
CA TRP A 175 6.59 0.27 -17.77
C TRP A 175 6.56 -1.22 -18.06
N LEU A 176 7.37 -1.97 -17.32
CA LEU A 176 7.39 -3.42 -17.30
C LEU A 176 7.03 -3.87 -15.89
N TYR A 177 6.33 -5.00 -15.77
CA TYR A 177 5.99 -5.58 -14.48
C TYR A 177 6.31 -7.09 -14.44
N ALA A 178 6.53 -7.61 -13.23
CA ALA A 178 6.62 -9.03 -12.95
C ALA A 178 5.70 -9.35 -11.76
N ASP A 179 5.06 -10.52 -11.79
CA ASP A 179 4.23 -11.00 -10.69
C ASP A 179 5.02 -12.03 -9.90
N TYR A 180 5.12 -11.86 -8.58
CA TYR A 180 5.78 -12.82 -7.70
C TYR A 180 5.20 -14.24 -7.82
N ALA A 181 3.91 -14.35 -8.17
CA ALA A 181 3.22 -15.63 -8.31
C ALA A 181 3.41 -16.31 -9.69
N ASP A 182 4.06 -15.65 -10.65
CA ASP A 182 4.30 -16.24 -11.97
C ASP A 182 5.30 -17.42 -11.88
N GLU A 183 5.01 -18.51 -12.59
CA GLU A 183 5.95 -19.63 -12.71
C GLU A 183 7.27 -19.17 -13.33
N GLY A 184 8.38 -19.53 -12.69
CA GLY A 184 9.72 -19.16 -13.15
C GLY A 184 10.17 -17.74 -12.74
N TYR A 185 9.42 -17.07 -11.86
CA TYR A 185 9.90 -15.82 -11.24
C TYR A 185 11.27 -16.02 -10.58
N THR A 186 12.18 -15.09 -10.85
CA THR A 186 13.44 -14.95 -10.14
C THR A 186 13.45 -13.61 -9.42
N MET A 187 13.97 -13.57 -8.20
CA MET A 187 14.18 -12.31 -7.48
C MET A 187 15.10 -11.40 -8.32
N TYR A 188 14.55 -10.30 -8.83
CA TYR A 188 15.17 -9.42 -9.84
C TYR A 188 15.27 -10.03 -11.25
N PRO A 189 14.12 -10.28 -11.92
CA PRO A 189 14.15 -10.76 -13.30
C PRO A 189 14.77 -9.68 -14.20
N PRO A 190 15.61 -10.06 -15.19
CA PRO A 190 16.06 -9.11 -16.20
C PRO A 190 14.86 -8.58 -17.00
N PRO A 191 14.95 -7.39 -17.62
CA PRO A 191 13.82 -6.74 -18.30
C PRO A 191 13.15 -7.61 -19.36
N GLU A 192 13.91 -8.50 -20.01
CA GLU A 192 13.40 -9.43 -21.03
C GLU A 192 12.46 -10.50 -20.48
N GLN A 193 12.50 -10.76 -19.17
CA GLN A 193 11.60 -11.68 -18.47
C GLN A 193 10.38 -10.96 -17.87
N MET A 194 10.39 -9.63 -17.84
CA MET A 194 9.25 -8.83 -17.36
C MET A 194 8.21 -8.64 -18.48
N LYS A 195 6.94 -8.52 -18.09
CA LYS A 195 5.81 -8.31 -19.00
C LYS A 195 5.59 -6.81 -19.22
N PRO A 196 5.35 -6.33 -20.45
CA PRO A 196 4.94 -4.94 -20.66
C PRO A 196 3.66 -4.62 -19.89
N LEU A 197 3.66 -3.54 -19.11
CA LEU A 197 2.46 -3.07 -18.44
C LEU A 197 1.51 -2.45 -19.48
N ARG A 198 0.33 -3.04 -19.60
CA ARG A 198 -0.78 -2.53 -20.41
C ARG A 198 -2.01 -2.49 -19.53
N VAL A 199 -2.68 -1.35 -19.49
CA VAL A 199 -3.89 -1.16 -18.70
C VAL A 199 -5.05 -0.75 -19.60
N PRO A 200 -6.28 -1.21 -19.32
CA PRO A 200 -7.45 -0.76 -20.05
C PRO A 200 -7.79 0.69 -19.67
N SER A 201 -8.32 1.47 -20.61
CA SER A 201 -8.96 2.75 -20.28
C SER A 201 -10.19 2.52 -19.40
N CYS A 202 -10.52 3.50 -18.56
CA CYS A 202 -11.75 3.45 -17.76
C CYS A 202 -12.98 3.32 -18.66
N LYS A 203 -13.93 2.45 -18.28
CA LYS A 203 -15.24 2.41 -18.93
C LYS A 203 -15.98 3.70 -18.62
N LYS A 204 -16.32 4.46 -19.68
CA LYS A 204 -17.20 5.63 -19.59
C LYS A 204 -18.58 5.24 -19.05
#